data_AF-A0A3L9L3U6-F1
#
_entry.id   AF-A0A3L9L3U6-F1
#
_cell.length_a   1.000
_cell.length_b   1.000
_cell.length_c   1.000
_cell.angle_alpha   90.00
_cell.angle_beta   90.00
_cell.angle_gamma   90.00
#
_symmetry.space_group_name_H-M   'P 1'
#
loop_
_entity.id
_entity.type
_entity.pdbx_description
1 polymer ?
#
loop_
_entity_poly.entity_id
_entity_poly.type
_entity_poly.pdbx_seq_one_letter_code
_entity_poly.pdbx_strand_id
1 'polypeptide(L)'
;MDTAPPAPRRILVAGVSGVGKTTLCREIAQRSGIPHTEIDALFHGPGWTPRPEFMADVERLAALDTWVTEWQYDAARPLLADRADILVWLDLPFWTVTFPRVVRRTVQRRLRREELWNGNREAPLRSILTDPEHIIRWAVTTRNGYRERIAALAATAPHVRVVRLRRRREASWWVAATWPGHQETGGAHSVIHGV
;
A
#
# COMPACT_ATOMS: atom_id res chain seq x y z
N MET A 1 9.81 -32.47 -3.94
CA MET A 1 10.56 -31.23 -4.21
C MET A 1 9.61 -30.09 -3.93
N ASP A 2 9.75 -29.45 -2.77
CA ASP A 2 8.85 -28.39 -2.33
C ASP A 2 9.42 -27.06 -2.83
N THR A 3 9.18 -26.76 -4.11
CA THR A 3 9.53 -25.46 -4.68
C THR A 3 8.75 -24.39 -3.95
N ALA A 4 9.45 -23.44 -3.32
CA ALA A 4 8.84 -22.27 -2.71
C ALA A 4 7.82 -21.65 -3.69
N PRO A 5 6.64 -21.22 -3.21
CA PRO A 5 5.62 -20.66 -4.08
C PRO A 5 6.20 -19.47 -4.87
N PRO A 6 5.79 -19.28 -6.13
CA PRO A 6 6.30 -18.19 -6.96
C PRO A 6 6.10 -16.84 -6.27
N ALA A 7 7.02 -15.91 -6.54
CA ALA A 7 6.90 -14.56 -6.01
C ALA A 7 5.55 -13.93 -6.40
N PRO A 8 4.84 -13.27 -5.47
CA PRO A 8 3.53 -12.70 -5.73
C PRO A 8 3.62 -11.60 -6.79
N ARG A 9 2.56 -11.43 -7.58
CA ARG A 9 2.49 -10.52 -8.72
C ARG A 9 1.37 -9.49 -8.62
N ARG A 10 0.31 -9.82 -7.87
CA ARG A 10 -0.85 -8.99 -7.58
C ARG A 10 -0.92 -8.72 -6.09
N ILE A 11 -0.41 -7.56 -5.68
CA ILE A 11 -0.06 -7.28 -4.28
C ILE A 11 -0.95 -6.15 -3.73
N LEU A 12 -1.65 -6.47 -2.64
CA LEU A 12 -2.40 -5.51 -1.85
C LEU A 12 -1.59 -5.04 -0.65
N VAL A 13 -1.65 -3.75 -0.34
CA VAL A 13 -1.09 -3.19 0.90
C VAL A 13 -2.20 -2.59 1.76
N ALA A 14 -2.34 -3.11 2.98
CA ALA A 14 -3.38 -2.71 3.93
C ALA A 14 -2.81 -2.00 5.15
N GLY A 15 -3.64 -1.17 5.77
CA GLY A 15 -3.33 -0.51 7.03
C GLY A 15 -3.96 0.87 7.16
N VAL A 16 -3.98 1.36 8.40
CA VAL A 16 -4.59 2.63 8.78
C VAL A 16 -3.93 3.82 8.04
N SER A 17 -4.61 4.95 7.97
CA SER A 17 -4.04 6.14 7.33
C SER A 17 -2.71 6.54 7.99
N GLY A 18 -1.73 6.95 7.17
CA GLY A 18 -0.39 7.37 7.60
C GLY A 18 0.54 6.27 8.13
N VAL A 19 0.14 4.99 8.10
CA VAL A 19 1.01 3.88 8.54
C VAL A 19 2.23 3.67 7.63
N GLY A 20 2.14 4.10 6.37
CA GLY A 20 3.20 3.99 5.36
C GLY A 20 2.87 3.11 4.16
N LYS A 21 1.58 2.86 3.85
CA LYS A 21 1.15 2.02 2.72
C LYS A 21 1.83 2.39 1.40
N THR A 22 1.69 3.65 0.98
CA THR A 22 2.28 4.15 -0.26
C THR A 22 3.80 4.01 -0.30
N THR A 23 4.49 4.18 0.84
CA THR A 23 5.94 3.93 0.93
C THR A 23 6.26 2.47 0.67
N LEU A 24 5.52 1.55 1.28
CA LEU A 24 5.68 0.12 1.07
C LEU A 24 5.32 -0.28 -0.37
N CYS A 25 4.25 0.26 -0.95
CA CYS A 25 3.89 0.01 -2.34
C CYS A 25 5.03 0.39 -3.29
N ARG A 26 5.64 1.56 -3.10
CA ARG A 26 6.78 2.03 -3.90
C ARG A 26 8.01 1.15 -3.70
N GLU A 27 8.31 0.73 -2.46
CA GLU A 27 9.42 -0.17 -2.17
C GLU A 27 9.22 -1.55 -2.85
N ILE A 28 8.00 -2.09 -2.81
CA ILE A 28 7.63 -3.32 -3.51
C ILE A 28 7.80 -3.13 -5.02
N ALA A 29 7.24 -2.07 -5.61
CA ALA A 29 7.33 -1.80 -7.03
C ALA A 29 8.78 -1.66 -7.50
N GLN A 30 9.59 -0.93 -6.76
CA GLN A 30 11.01 -0.74 -7.06
C GLN A 30 11.79 -2.06 -7.05
N ARG A 31 11.53 -2.94 -6.08
CA ARG A 31 12.26 -4.22 -5.96
C ARG A 31 11.75 -5.32 -6.88
N SER A 32 10.44 -5.36 -7.12
CA SER A 32 9.80 -6.41 -7.93
C SER A 32 9.72 -6.07 -9.41
N GLY A 33 9.89 -4.81 -9.79
CA GLY A 33 9.62 -4.32 -11.14
C GLY A 33 8.12 -4.23 -11.48
N ILE A 34 7.22 -4.48 -10.52
CA ILE A 34 5.76 -4.46 -10.74
C ILE A 34 5.24 -3.01 -10.62
N PRO A 35 4.38 -2.52 -11.54
CA PRO A 35 3.80 -1.19 -11.44
C PRO A 35 2.97 -0.98 -10.18
N HIS A 36 3.18 0.15 -9.50
CA HIS A 36 2.30 0.63 -8.42
C HIS A 36 1.28 1.62 -8.97
N THR A 37 0.01 1.32 -8.75
CA THR A 37 -1.11 2.24 -8.99
C THR A 37 -1.63 2.75 -7.65
N GLU A 38 -1.52 4.06 -7.40
CA GLU A 38 -2.10 4.71 -6.21
C GLU A 38 -3.64 4.74 -6.33
N ILE A 39 -4.34 3.96 -5.51
CA ILE A 39 -5.81 3.87 -5.57
C ILE A 39 -6.50 5.21 -5.27
N ASP A 40 -5.88 6.05 -4.45
CA ASP A 40 -6.37 7.41 -4.15
C ASP A 40 -6.40 8.29 -5.42
N ALA A 41 -5.48 8.06 -6.37
CA ALA A 41 -5.46 8.76 -7.67
C ALA A 41 -6.59 8.30 -8.60
N LEU A 42 -7.04 7.05 -8.46
CA LEU A 42 -8.22 6.56 -9.18
C LEU A 42 -9.52 7.12 -8.59
N PHE A 43 -9.55 7.35 -7.28
CA PHE A 43 -10.76 7.73 -6.57
C PHE A 43 -11.05 9.22 -6.58
N HIS A 44 -10.06 10.08 -6.30
CA HIS A 44 -10.32 11.50 -6.06
C HIS A 44 -10.34 12.34 -7.33
N GLY A 45 -11.49 12.97 -7.62
CA GLY A 45 -11.70 14.01 -8.61
C GLY A 45 -11.58 15.42 -8.01
N PRO A 46 -11.91 16.48 -8.76
CA PRO A 46 -11.90 17.86 -8.25
C PRO A 46 -12.78 18.04 -7.01
N GLY A 47 -12.32 18.83 -6.04
CA GLY A 47 -13.05 19.09 -4.79
C GLY A 47 -13.16 17.89 -3.86
N TRP A 48 -12.20 16.95 -3.90
CA TRP A 48 -12.23 15.68 -3.17
C TRP A 48 -13.42 14.77 -3.49
N THR A 49 -14.10 15.00 -4.61
CA THR A 49 -15.27 14.20 -5.00
C THR A 49 -14.86 12.85 -5.59
N PRO A 50 -15.60 11.75 -5.33
CA PRO A 50 -15.33 10.47 -5.98
C PRO A 50 -15.49 10.60 -7.50
N ARG A 51 -14.53 10.06 -8.26
CA ARG A 51 -14.61 9.98 -9.72
C ARG A 51 -15.66 8.94 -10.14
N PRO A 52 -16.53 9.26 -11.11
CA PRO A 52 -17.52 8.30 -11.58
C PRO A 52 -16.87 7.09 -12.27
N GLU A 53 -15.67 7.23 -12.84
CA GLU A 53 -14.93 6.13 -13.46
C GLU A 53 -14.19 5.23 -12.45
N PHE A 54 -14.22 5.54 -11.15
CA PHE A 54 -13.39 4.87 -10.15
C PHE A 54 -13.48 3.34 -10.21
N MET A 55 -14.70 2.78 -10.22
CA MET A 55 -14.86 1.32 -10.24
C MET A 55 -14.40 0.71 -11.58
N ALA A 56 -14.65 1.39 -12.70
CA ALA A 56 -14.16 0.94 -14.00
C ALA A 56 -12.62 0.98 -14.10
N ASP A 57 -11.98 1.98 -13.48
CA ASP A 57 -10.52 2.04 -13.33
C ASP A 57 -9.98 0.89 -12.46
N VAL A 58 -10.67 0.57 -11.35
CA VAL A 58 -10.30 -0.55 -10.47
C VAL A 58 -10.47 -1.89 -11.19
N GLU A 59 -11.52 -2.08 -11.98
CA GLU A 59 -11.73 -3.27 -12.81
C GLU A 59 -10.60 -3.46 -13.83
N ARG A 60 -10.21 -2.39 -14.52
CA ARG A 60 -9.06 -2.41 -15.43
C ARG A 60 -7.77 -2.79 -14.71
N LEU A 61 -7.52 -2.22 -13.53
CA LEU A 61 -6.35 -2.56 -12.72
C LEU A 61 -6.35 -4.04 -12.30
N ALA A 62 -7.48 -4.53 -11.77
CA ALA A 62 -7.63 -5.90 -11.30
C ALA A 62 -7.49 -6.94 -12.42
N ALA A 63 -7.78 -6.57 -13.66
CA ALA A 63 -7.62 -7.41 -14.84
C ALA A 63 -6.16 -7.58 -15.29
N LEU A 64 -5.22 -6.76 -14.81
CA LEU A 64 -3.81 -6.87 -15.18
C LEU A 64 -3.14 -8.10 -14.55
N ASP A 65 -2.10 -8.60 -15.22
CA ASP A 65 -1.31 -9.74 -14.74
C ASP A 65 -0.41 -9.39 -13.56
N THR A 66 -0.01 -8.13 -13.42
CA THR A 66 0.82 -7.64 -12.32
C THR A 66 0.35 -6.26 -11.87
N TRP A 67 0.31 -6.05 -10.57
CA TRP A 67 0.01 -4.75 -9.97
C TRP A 67 0.35 -4.73 -8.48
N VAL A 68 0.68 -3.54 -7.98
CA VAL A 68 0.74 -3.20 -6.55
C VAL A 68 -0.26 -2.08 -6.30
N THR A 69 -1.12 -2.21 -5.28
CA THR A 69 -2.03 -1.12 -4.88
C THR A 69 -2.43 -1.19 -3.42
N GLU A 70 -2.91 -0.09 -2.86
CA GLU A 70 -3.45 -0.05 -1.51
C GLU A 70 -4.86 -0.66 -1.42
N TRP A 71 -5.13 -1.46 -0.38
CA TRP A 71 -6.43 -2.09 -0.14
C TRP A 71 -7.41 -1.11 0.56
N GLN A 72 -7.86 -0.11 -0.19
CA GLN A 72 -8.74 0.97 0.27
C GLN A 72 -10.11 0.93 -0.41
N TYR A 73 -11.06 1.70 0.14
CA TYR A 73 -12.46 1.85 -0.32
C TYR A 73 -13.30 0.56 -0.29
N ASP A 74 -14.40 0.60 0.46
CA ASP A 74 -15.23 -0.60 0.68
C ASP A 74 -15.76 -1.20 -0.63
N ALA A 75 -16.03 -0.38 -1.65
CA ALA A 75 -16.46 -0.83 -2.98
C ALA A 75 -15.37 -1.56 -3.78
N ALA A 76 -14.10 -1.14 -3.67
CA ALA A 76 -13.00 -1.70 -4.45
C ALA A 76 -12.36 -2.94 -3.80
N ARG A 77 -12.44 -3.05 -2.46
CA ARG A 77 -11.77 -4.12 -1.70
C ARG A 77 -12.12 -5.54 -2.16
N PRO A 78 -13.40 -5.92 -2.39
CA PRO A 78 -13.73 -7.29 -2.80
C PRO A 78 -13.14 -7.64 -4.16
N LEU A 79 -13.27 -6.73 -5.14
CA LEU A 79 -12.76 -6.92 -6.50
C LEU A 79 -11.24 -7.08 -6.53
N LEU A 80 -10.51 -6.24 -5.79
CA LEU A 80 -9.06 -6.35 -5.69
C LEU A 80 -8.62 -7.61 -4.96
N ALA A 81 -9.34 -8.00 -3.90
CA ALA A 81 -9.06 -9.21 -3.14
C ALA A 81 -9.26 -10.49 -3.97
N ASP A 82 -10.30 -10.54 -4.81
CA ASP A 82 -10.59 -11.67 -5.69
C ASP A 82 -9.38 -12.02 -6.59
N ARG A 83 -8.64 -11.00 -7.04
CA ARG A 83 -7.51 -11.15 -7.95
C ARG A 83 -6.14 -11.13 -7.26
N ALA A 84 -6.04 -10.83 -5.97
CA ALA A 84 -4.76 -10.69 -5.30
C ALA A 84 -4.10 -12.05 -5.01
N ASP A 85 -2.77 -12.09 -5.09
CA ASP A 85 -1.99 -13.24 -4.60
C ASP A 85 -1.69 -13.08 -3.10
N ILE A 86 -1.46 -11.83 -2.69
CA ILE A 86 -1.02 -11.50 -1.34
C ILE A 86 -1.59 -10.16 -0.87
N LEU A 87 -1.91 -10.10 0.41
CA LEU A 87 -2.17 -8.87 1.13
C LEU A 87 -1.12 -8.67 2.23
N VAL A 88 -0.41 -7.55 2.16
CA VAL A 88 0.58 -7.12 3.15
C VAL A 88 -0.03 -6.08 4.08
N TRP A 89 -0.28 -6.47 5.32
CA TRP A 89 -0.90 -5.61 6.33
C TRP A 89 0.13 -4.97 7.24
N LEU A 90 0.25 -3.63 7.16
CA LEU A 90 1.00 -2.81 8.09
C LEU A 90 0.18 -2.56 9.37
N ASP A 91 0.57 -3.21 10.46
CA ASP A 91 -0.03 -3.14 11.80
C ASP A 91 0.97 -2.58 12.82
N LEU A 92 1.47 -1.38 12.53
CA LEU A 92 2.43 -0.68 13.39
C LEU A 92 1.72 -0.09 14.64
N PRO A 93 2.41 0.04 15.78
CA PRO A 93 1.85 0.69 16.98
C PRO A 93 1.28 2.07 16.68
N PHE A 94 -0.03 2.25 16.86
CA PHE A 94 -0.71 3.45 16.38
C PHE A 94 -0.17 4.73 17.03
N TRP A 95 -0.16 4.80 18.37
CA TRP A 95 0.17 6.02 19.10
C TRP A 95 1.63 6.44 19.02
N THR A 96 2.54 5.48 19.02
CA THR A 96 3.99 5.76 19.05
C THR A 96 4.59 5.87 17.66
N VAL A 97 3.96 5.29 16.64
CA VAL A 97 4.55 5.18 15.29
C VAL A 97 3.69 5.85 14.23
N THR A 98 2.40 5.55 14.17
CA THR A 98 1.52 6.01 13.08
C THR A 98 0.98 7.42 13.32
N PHE A 99 0.47 7.69 14.51
CA PHE A 99 -0.20 8.94 14.85
C PHE A 99 0.72 10.17 14.69
N PRO A 100 1.97 10.18 15.21
CA PRO A 100 2.87 11.32 15.01
C PRO A 100 3.17 11.59 13.53
N ARG A 101 3.14 10.57 12.67
CA ARG A 101 3.37 10.72 11.23
C ARG A 101 2.19 11.34 10.51
N VAL A 102 0.97 10.89 10.84
CA VAL A 102 -0.26 11.49 10.29
C VAL A 102 -0.26 12.97 10.63
N VAL A 103 -0.06 13.32 11.91
CA VAL A 103 -0.01 14.71 12.38
C VAL A 103 1.08 15.50 11.64
N ARG A 104 2.34 15.01 11.63
CA ARG A 104 3.45 15.70 10.96
C ARG A 104 3.18 15.91 9.47
N ARG A 105 2.70 14.89 8.76
CA ARG A 105 2.37 14.97 7.32
C ARG A 105 1.31 16.02 7.06
N THR A 106 0.23 16.01 7.84
CA THR A 106 -0.85 16.98 7.68
C THR A 106 -0.36 18.39 7.94
N VAL A 107 0.44 18.63 8.98
CA VAL A 107 1.03 19.95 9.24
C VAL A 107 1.94 20.39 8.08
N GLN A 108 2.83 19.52 7.60
CA GLN A 108 3.78 19.84 6.52
C GLN A 108 3.09 20.18 5.19
N ARG A 109 2.12 19.36 4.76
CA ARG A 109 1.35 19.58 3.53
C ARG A 109 0.63 20.91 3.52
N ARG A 110 0.12 21.30 4.69
CA ARG A 110 -0.61 22.55 4.87
C ARG A 110 0.31 23.76 4.85
N LEU A 111 1.45 23.69 5.51
CA LEU A 111 2.49 24.74 5.44
C LEU A 111 2.97 24.94 4.01
N ARG A 112 3.14 23.86 3.25
CA ARG A 112 3.60 23.89 1.85
C ARG A 112 2.50 24.13 0.83
N ARG A 113 1.24 24.19 1.25
CA ARG A 113 0.06 24.26 0.36
C ARG A 113 0.12 23.22 -0.76
N GLU A 114 0.58 22.02 -0.44
CA GLU A 114 0.74 20.93 -1.42
C GLU A 114 -0.59 20.62 -2.10
N GLU A 115 -0.58 20.61 -3.43
CA GLU A 115 -1.69 20.15 -4.24
C GLU A 115 -1.65 18.63 -4.34
N LEU A 116 -2.79 18.02 -4.05
CA LEU A 116 -3.04 16.59 -4.06
C LEU A 116 -4.06 16.31 -5.15
N TRP A 117 -3.97 15.15 -5.79
CA TRP A 117 -4.87 14.59 -6.81
C TRP A 117 -5.96 15.54 -7.33
N ASN A 118 -5.86 15.98 -8.58
CA ASN A 118 -6.81 16.91 -9.21
C ASN A 118 -6.90 18.31 -8.54
N GLY A 119 -5.76 18.85 -8.08
CA GLY A 119 -5.65 20.23 -7.57
C GLY A 119 -6.22 20.43 -6.16
N ASN A 120 -6.58 19.35 -5.49
CA ASN A 120 -7.13 19.35 -4.15
C ASN A 120 -6.09 19.74 -3.08
N ARG A 121 -6.55 20.25 -1.93
CA ARG A 121 -5.69 20.60 -0.80
C ARG A 121 -6.28 20.05 0.50
N GLU A 122 -5.42 19.66 1.45
CA GLU A 122 -5.90 19.13 2.74
C GLU A 122 -6.71 20.19 3.52
N ALA A 123 -7.79 19.74 4.18
CA ALA A 123 -8.71 20.58 4.95
C ALA A 123 -8.03 21.32 6.13
N PRO A 124 -8.54 22.48 6.60
CA PRO A 124 -8.04 23.26 7.73
C PRO A 124 -7.70 22.49 9.03
N LEU A 125 -6.54 22.72 9.67
CA LEU A 125 -6.19 22.05 10.95
C LEU A 125 -7.20 22.38 12.06
N ARG A 126 -7.80 23.58 12.02
CA ARG A 126 -8.92 23.96 12.90
C ARG A 126 -10.17 23.09 12.71
N SER A 127 -10.33 22.46 11.54
CA SER A 127 -11.44 21.54 11.28
C SER A 127 -11.22 20.15 11.87
N ILE A 128 -10.07 19.83 12.50
CA ILE A 128 -9.87 18.54 13.22
C ILE A 128 -11.03 18.23 14.18
N LEU A 129 -11.54 19.26 14.88
CA LEU A 129 -12.60 19.13 15.87
C LEU A 129 -14.00 19.10 15.25
N THR A 130 -14.21 19.78 14.13
CA THR A 130 -15.54 20.01 13.52
C THR A 130 -15.82 19.17 12.27
N ASP A 131 -14.77 18.69 11.60
CA ASP A 131 -14.83 17.93 10.37
C ASP A 131 -14.56 16.44 10.68
N PRO A 132 -15.59 15.58 10.62
CA PRO A 132 -15.43 14.15 10.85
C PRO A 132 -14.54 13.46 9.80
N GLU A 133 -14.36 14.05 8.62
CA GLU A 133 -13.48 13.55 7.55
C GLU A 133 -12.04 14.04 7.68
N HIS A 134 -11.74 14.87 8.70
CA HIS A 134 -10.38 15.32 8.92
C HIS A 134 -9.44 14.11 9.15
N ILE A 135 -8.40 14.01 8.32
CA ILE A 135 -7.52 12.83 8.21
C ILE A 135 -6.96 12.32 9.55
N ILE A 136 -6.65 13.22 10.49
CA ILE A 136 -6.21 12.88 11.86
C ILE A 136 -7.32 12.17 12.65
N ARG A 137 -8.53 12.74 12.68
CA ARG A 137 -9.68 12.16 13.38
C ARG A 137 -10.07 10.83 12.75
N TRP A 138 -10.12 10.77 11.42
CA TRP A 138 -10.35 9.55 10.65
C TRP A 138 -9.33 8.44 10.98
N ALA A 139 -8.03 8.78 11.05
CA ALA A 139 -6.98 7.81 11.39
C ALA A 139 -7.18 7.24 12.81
N VAL A 140 -7.62 8.07 13.76
CA VAL A 140 -7.93 7.62 15.13
C VAL A 140 -9.17 6.74 15.14
N THR A 141 -10.29 7.16 14.53
CA THR A 141 -11.56 6.41 14.58
C THR A 141 -11.46 5.06 13.87
N THR A 142 -10.75 4.99 12.74
CA THR A 142 -10.63 3.76 11.94
C THR A 142 -9.50 2.82 12.37
N ARG A 143 -8.75 3.18 13.43
CA ARG A 143 -7.49 2.50 13.80
C ARG A 143 -7.62 1.00 14.06
N ASN A 144 -8.77 0.55 14.54
CA ASN A 144 -9.01 -0.85 14.91
C ASN A 144 -9.70 -1.66 13.81
N GLY A 145 -10.24 -1.02 12.77
CA GLY A 145 -11.12 -1.69 11.80
C GLY A 145 -10.42 -2.68 10.87
N TYR A 146 -9.09 -2.63 10.74
CA TYR A 146 -8.36 -3.58 9.88
C TYR A 146 -8.32 -5.00 10.46
N ARG A 147 -8.43 -5.20 11.77
CA ARG A 147 -8.42 -6.56 12.35
C ARG A 147 -9.61 -7.37 11.86
N GLU A 148 -10.80 -6.79 11.96
CA GLU A 148 -12.06 -7.40 11.51
C GLU A 148 -12.08 -7.57 10.00
N ARG A 149 -11.65 -6.54 9.24
CA ARG A 149 -11.59 -6.62 7.76
C ARG A 149 -10.67 -7.71 7.25
N ILE A 150 -9.50 -7.89 7.87
CA ILE A 150 -8.54 -8.94 7.48
C ILE A 150 -9.08 -10.32 7.85
N ALA A 151 -9.76 -10.46 9.00
CA ALA A 151 -10.43 -11.71 9.36
C ALA A 151 -11.54 -12.07 8.37
N ALA A 152 -12.36 -11.09 7.97
CA ALA A 152 -13.41 -11.27 6.96
C ALA A 152 -12.81 -11.65 5.60
N LEU A 153 -11.71 -10.99 5.18
CA LEU A 153 -11.00 -11.32 3.95
C LEU A 153 -10.54 -12.78 3.94
N ALA A 154 -9.95 -13.26 5.04
CA ALA A 154 -9.48 -14.63 5.13
C ALA A 154 -10.61 -15.66 4.96
N ALA A 155 -11.85 -15.30 5.32
CA ALA A 155 -13.03 -16.13 5.09
C ALA A 155 -13.55 -16.05 3.64
N THR A 156 -13.51 -14.88 3.00
CA THR A 156 -14.09 -14.67 1.66
C THR A 156 -13.11 -14.94 0.51
N ALA A 157 -11.81 -14.85 0.75
CA ALA A 157 -10.76 -14.99 -0.26
C ALA A 157 -9.56 -15.78 0.33
N PRO A 158 -9.75 -17.08 0.63
CA PRO A 158 -8.75 -17.90 1.32
C PRO A 158 -7.47 -18.13 0.49
N HIS A 159 -7.51 -17.90 -0.82
CA HIS A 159 -6.33 -17.94 -1.71
C HIS A 159 -5.38 -16.77 -1.47
N VAL A 160 -5.86 -15.66 -0.91
CA VAL A 160 -5.04 -14.47 -0.66
C VAL A 160 -4.17 -14.72 0.57
N ARG A 161 -2.87 -14.84 0.36
CA ARG A 161 -1.92 -14.96 1.47
C ARG A 161 -1.87 -13.65 2.25
N VAL A 162 -2.01 -13.70 3.58
CA VAL A 162 -1.92 -12.50 4.43
C VAL A 162 -0.58 -12.45 5.16
N VAL A 163 0.17 -11.37 4.98
CA VAL A 163 1.42 -11.09 5.71
C VAL A 163 1.21 -9.90 6.63
N ARG A 164 1.34 -10.09 7.94
CA ARG A 164 1.20 -9.01 8.93
C ARG A 164 2.57 -8.52 9.38
N LEU A 165 2.82 -7.22 9.22
CA LEU A 165 4.06 -6.55 9.57
C LEU A 165 3.80 -5.55 10.69
N ARG A 166 4.47 -5.73 11.82
CA ARG A 166 4.28 -4.94 13.05
C ARG A 166 5.39 -3.94 13.29
N ARG A 167 6.50 -4.06 12.55
CA ARG A 167 7.66 -3.15 12.62
C ARG A 167 8.06 -2.71 11.23
N ARG A 168 8.61 -1.49 11.13
CA ARG A 168 9.17 -0.99 9.86
C ARG A 168 10.28 -1.87 9.29
N ARG A 169 11.17 -2.34 10.16
CA ARG A 169 12.27 -3.23 9.75
C ARG A 169 11.73 -4.52 9.13
N GLU A 170 10.64 -5.07 9.67
CA GLU A 170 10.01 -6.27 9.09
C GLU A 170 9.54 -6.02 7.66
N ALA A 171 9.04 -4.82 7.33
CA ALA A 171 8.63 -4.49 5.97
C ALA A 171 9.82 -4.52 4.99
N SER A 172 10.90 -3.81 5.29
CA SER A 172 12.07 -3.80 4.40
C SER A 172 12.73 -5.16 4.27
N TRP A 173 12.78 -5.93 5.36
CA TRP A 173 13.26 -7.31 5.33
C TRP A 173 12.37 -8.21 4.48
N TRP A 174 11.04 -8.10 4.64
CA TRP A 174 10.08 -8.90 3.89
C TRP A 174 10.17 -8.62 2.38
N VAL A 175 10.27 -7.35 1.97
CA VAL A 175 10.47 -6.99 0.56
C VAL A 175 11.78 -7.57 0.04
N ALA A 176 12.89 -7.40 0.77
CA ALA A 176 14.20 -7.92 0.36
C ALA A 176 14.25 -9.44 0.24
N ALA A 177 13.56 -10.16 1.12
CA ALA A 177 13.49 -11.62 1.10
C ALA A 177 12.55 -12.15 0.00
N THR A 178 11.49 -11.40 -0.33
CA THR A 178 10.51 -11.82 -1.35
C THR A 178 11.02 -11.56 -2.77
N TRP A 179 11.72 -10.44 -2.97
CA TRP A 179 12.39 -10.08 -4.23
C TRP A 179 13.87 -9.83 -3.94
N PRO A 180 14.68 -10.90 -3.83
CA PRO A 180 16.12 -10.76 -3.77
C PRO A 180 16.57 -10.08 -5.07
N GLY A 181 17.27 -8.95 -4.95
CA GLY A 181 17.80 -8.27 -6.13
C GLY A 181 18.67 -9.24 -6.93
N HIS A 182 18.61 -9.14 -8.26
CA HIS A 182 19.60 -9.81 -9.11
C HIS A 182 20.98 -9.36 -8.64
N GLN A 183 21.68 -10.23 -7.92
CA GLN A 183 23.14 -10.18 -7.93
C GLN A 183 23.50 -10.50 -9.37
N GLU A 184 24.00 -9.52 -10.12
CA GLU A 184 24.84 -9.83 -11.26
C GLU A 184 25.94 -10.73 -10.71
N THR A 185 25.82 -12.04 -10.94
CA THR A 185 26.94 -12.97 -10.87
C THR A 185 27.93 -12.46 -11.90
N GLY A 186 28.85 -11.58 -11.45
CA GLY A 186 30.00 -11.15 -12.20
C GLY A 186 30.70 -12.41 -12.70
N GLY A 187 30.57 -12.62 -14.02
CA GLY A 187 31.13 -13.77 -14.71
C GLY A 187 32.61 -13.88 -14.43
N ALA A 188 33.02 -15.11 -14.18
CA ALA A 188 34.40 -15.53 -14.04
C ALA A 188 35.27 -14.97 -15.16
N HIS A 189 36.20 -14.06 -14.83
CA HIS A 189 37.45 -13.94 -15.57
C HIS A 189 38.33 -15.13 -15.18
N SER A 190 38.09 -16.28 -15.81
CA SER A 190 39.11 -17.32 -15.94
C SER A 190 39.73 -17.16 -17.33
N VAL A 191 40.75 -16.31 -17.43
CA VAL A 191 41.69 -16.39 -18.54
C VAL A 191 42.77 -17.37 -18.08
N ILE A 192 42.57 -18.62 -18.47
CA ILE A 192 43.64 -19.60 -18.54
C ILE A 192 44.56 -19.12 -19.67
N HIS A 193 45.77 -18.69 -19.35
CA HIS A 193 46.89 -18.70 -20.29
C HIS A 193 47.98 -19.58 -19.69
N GLY A 194 48.04 -20.80 -20.20
CA GLY A 194 49.27 -21.58 -20.28
C GLY A 194 49.47 -21.93 -21.75
N VAL A 195 50.58 -21.48 -22.34
CA VAL A 195 51.74 -22.27 -22.79
C VAL A 195 52.92 -21.32 -22.81
#